data_AF-A0A356N843-F1
#
_entry.id   AF-A0A356N843-F1
#
_cell.length_a   1.000
_cell.length_b   1.000
_cell.length_c   1.000
_cell.angle_alpha   90.00
_cell.angle_beta   90.00
_cell.angle_gamma   90.00
#
_symmetry.space_group_name_H-M   'P 1'
#
loop_
_entity.id
_entity.type
_entity.pdbx_description
1 polymer ?
#
loop_
_entity_poly.entity_id
_entity_poly.type
_entity_poly.pdbx_seq_one_letter_code
_entity_poly.pdbx_strand_id
1 'polypeptide(L)'
;MKIIFLTGNKDKFSEAVEIIPYLQQSDIDLTEIQSIDPKDVILHKLEEAKKHIKGNLIVEDTSLTLEGMNGLPGTLIKLFLKTIKNEGLVKIAKSFGNDKATAKVMIGYADEKGECKFFEGLIEGRIVKPRGDNGFGWDEIFEPQGMKKTFAEMTTEEKNKISMRKLAFQKLKDAIEG
;
A
#
# COMPACT_ATOMS: atom_id res chain seq x y z
N MET A 1 -18.64 -6.87 13.92
CA MET A 1 -18.78 -6.94 12.45
C MET A 1 -17.65 -7.80 11.89
N LYS A 2 -17.91 -8.71 10.96
CA LYS A 2 -16.85 -9.50 10.30
C LYS A 2 -16.46 -8.80 9.00
N ILE A 3 -15.17 -8.49 8.85
CA ILE A 3 -14.61 -7.87 7.64
C ILE A 3 -13.42 -8.69 7.17
N ILE A 4 -13.39 -8.98 5.87
CA ILE A 4 -12.39 -9.85 5.26
C ILE A 4 -11.43 -9.00 4.44
N PHE A 5 -10.16 -8.99 4.81
CA PHE A 5 -9.10 -8.37 4.04
C PHE A 5 -8.49 -9.40 3.09
N LEU A 6 -8.75 -9.23 1.79
CA LEU A 6 -8.21 -10.09 0.74
C LEU A 6 -6.77 -9.67 0.41
N THR A 7 -5.81 -10.36 1.03
CA THR A 7 -4.38 -10.16 0.83
C THR A 7 -3.61 -11.42 1.21
N GLY A 8 -2.71 -11.87 0.33
CA GLY A 8 -1.69 -12.88 0.66
C GLY A 8 -0.46 -12.29 1.38
N ASN A 9 -0.33 -10.96 1.44
CA ASN A 9 0.80 -10.31 2.11
C ASN A 9 0.53 -10.21 3.62
N LYS A 10 1.28 -10.98 4.41
CA LYS A 10 1.18 -11.06 5.87
C LYS A 10 1.56 -9.75 6.56
N ASP A 11 2.55 -9.02 6.04
CA ASP A 11 3.00 -7.76 6.63
C ASP A 11 1.92 -6.66 6.45
N LYS A 12 1.28 -6.60 5.28
CA LYS A 12 0.11 -5.73 5.06
C LYS A 12 -1.02 -6.04 6.04
N PHE A 13 -1.30 -7.32 6.24
CA PHE A 13 -2.33 -7.75 7.19
C PHE A 13 -1.95 -7.37 8.62
N SER A 14 -0.69 -7.58 9.04
CA SER A 14 -0.18 -7.21 10.36
C SER A 14 -0.31 -5.71 10.63
N GLU A 15 0.03 -4.85 9.66
CA GLU A 15 -0.17 -3.41 9.80
C GLU A 15 -1.65 -3.02 9.91
N ALA A 16 -2.54 -3.71 9.18
CA ALA A 16 -3.97 -3.41 9.16
C ALA A 16 -4.68 -3.81 10.47
N VAL A 17 -4.34 -4.96 11.05
CA VAL A 17 -4.98 -5.46 12.29
C VAL A 17 -4.64 -4.62 13.51
N GLU A 18 -3.49 -3.93 13.53
CA GLU A 18 -3.18 -2.97 14.60
C GLU A 18 -4.19 -1.81 14.64
N ILE A 19 -4.83 -1.48 13.52
CA ILE A 19 -5.78 -0.37 13.40
C ILE A 19 -7.23 -0.86 13.55
N ILE A 20 -7.54 -1.99 12.92
CA ILE A 20 -8.85 -2.66 12.95
C ILE A 20 -8.65 -4.11 13.44
N PRO A 21 -8.70 -4.38 14.76
CA PRO A 21 -8.30 -5.68 15.33
C PRO A 21 -9.15 -6.88 14.94
N TYR A 22 -10.33 -6.65 14.36
CA TYR A 22 -11.29 -7.69 13.99
C TYR A 22 -11.27 -8.06 12.49
N LEU A 23 -10.25 -7.63 11.74
CA LEU A 23 -10.05 -8.06 10.37
C LEU A 23 -9.70 -9.55 10.29
N GLN A 24 -10.21 -10.23 9.26
CA GLN A 24 -9.83 -11.60 8.92
C GLN A 24 -9.06 -11.60 7.59
N GLN A 25 -7.93 -12.29 7.54
CA GLN A 25 -7.16 -12.43 6.31
C GLN A 25 -7.77 -13.51 5.40
N SER A 26 -7.83 -13.23 4.09
CA SER A 26 -8.08 -14.24 3.07
C SER A 26 -7.01 -14.13 1.98
N ASP A 27 -6.29 -15.24 1.75
CA ASP A 27 -5.28 -15.34 0.72
C ASP A 27 -5.92 -15.88 -0.57
N ILE A 28 -6.55 -14.98 -1.32
CA ILE A 28 -7.08 -15.25 -2.66
C ILE A 28 -6.24 -14.44 -3.64
N ASP A 29 -5.71 -15.11 -4.65
CA ASP A 29 -4.98 -14.46 -5.72
C ASP A 29 -5.96 -13.69 -6.63
N LEU A 30 -6.05 -12.38 -6.41
CA LEU A 30 -6.88 -11.49 -7.21
C LEU A 30 -6.06 -10.91 -8.36
N THR A 31 -6.62 -10.96 -9.56
CA THR A 31 -5.96 -10.40 -10.74
C THR A 31 -5.80 -8.88 -10.60
N GLU A 32 -4.55 -8.41 -10.62
CA GLU A 32 -4.17 -7.00 -10.66
C GLU A 32 -4.05 -6.54 -12.12
N ILE A 33 -4.97 -5.67 -12.56
CA ILE A 33 -4.87 -5.05 -13.89
C ILE A 33 -3.74 -4.01 -13.92
N GLN A 34 -3.24 -3.72 -15.13
CA GLN A 34 -2.32 -2.62 -15.34
C GLN A 34 -3.11 -1.33 -15.53
N SER A 35 -3.12 -0.46 -14.52
CA SER A 35 -3.60 0.92 -14.62
C SER A 35 -2.67 1.83 -13.83
N ILE A 36 -2.47 3.06 -14.31
CA ILE A 36 -1.75 4.09 -13.56
C ILE A 36 -2.62 4.72 -12.46
N ASP A 37 -3.94 4.53 -12.50
CA ASP A 37 -4.88 4.94 -11.45
C ASP A 37 -5.08 3.79 -10.45
N PRO A 38 -4.67 3.96 -9.16
CA PRO A 38 -4.92 2.97 -8.12
C PRO A 38 -6.40 2.62 -7.95
N LYS A 39 -7.33 3.54 -8.26
CA LYS A 39 -8.77 3.31 -8.13
C LYS A 39 -9.27 2.27 -9.12
N ASP A 40 -8.75 2.26 -10.35
CA ASP A 40 -9.10 1.24 -11.34
C ASP A 40 -8.64 -0.15 -10.90
N VAL A 41 -7.41 -0.24 -10.37
CA VAL A 41 -6.83 -1.49 -9.84
C VAL A 41 -7.69 -2.02 -8.69
N ILE A 42 -8.10 -1.13 -7.78
CA ILE A 42 -8.93 -1.47 -6.63
C ILE A 42 -10.35 -1.87 -7.03
N LEU A 43 -10.98 -1.14 -7.97
CA LEU A 43 -12.29 -1.48 -8.52
C LEU A 43 -12.27 -2.90 -9.11
N HIS A 44 -11.30 -3.19 -9.97
CA HIS A 44 -11.16 -4.52 -10.56
C HIS A 44 -10.94 -5.61 -9.50
N LYS A 45 -10.04 -5.37 -8.54
CA LYS A 45 -9.80 -6.28 -7.41
C LYS A 45 -11.07 -6.55 -6.60
N LEU A 46 -11.85 -5.51 -6.31
CA LEU A 46 -13.04 -5.62 -5.49
C LEU A 46 -14.16 -6.38 -6.23
N GLU A 47 -14.34 -6.12 -7.52
CA GLU A 47 -15.28 -6.87 -8.36
C GLU A 47 -14.88 -8.34 -8.50
N GLU A 48 -13.57 -8.65 -8.56
CA GLU A 48 -13.10 -10.03 -8.52
C GLU A 48 -13.35 -10.66 -7.14
N ALA A 49 -13.02 -9.95 -6.06
CA ALA A 49 -13.22 -10.43 -4.68
C ALA A 49 -14.67 -10.83 -4.38
N LYS A 50 -15.63 -10.03 -4.86
CA LYS A 50 -17.08 -10.29 -4.71
C LYS A 50 -17.54 -11.60 -5.35
N LYS A 51 -16.81 -12.14 -6.33
CA LYS A 51 -17.12 -13.43 -6.97
C LYS A 51 -16.73 -14.62 -6.08
N HIS A 52 -15.75 -14.44 -5.20
CA HIS A 52 -15.21 -15.50 -4.35
C HIS A 52 -15.84 -15.52 -2.96
N ILE A 53 -16.10 -14.35 -2.37
CA ILE A 53 -16.55 -14.21 -0.98
C ILE A 53 -17.70 -13.22 -0.89
N LYS A 54 -18.75 -13.58 -0.15
CA LYS A 54 -19.82 -12.66 0.29
C LYS A 54 -19.49 -12.09 1.67
N GLY A 55 -19.79 -10.81 1.89
CA GLY A 55 -19.58 -10.15 3.17
C GLY A 55 -19.01 -8.75 3.01
N ASN A 56 -18.54 -8.17 4.11
CA ASN A 56 -17.77 -6.93 4.08
C ASN A 56 -16.34 -7.23 3.63
N LEU A 57 -15.94 -6.73 2.47
CA LEU A 57 -14.65 -7.04 1.84
C LEU A 57 -13.76 -5.81 1.81
N ILE A 58 -12.47 -6.02 2.06
CA ILE A 58 -11.41 -5.04 1.87
C ILE A 58 -10.41 -5.59 0.86
N VAL A 59 -10.03 -4.75 -0.11
CA VAL A 59 -8.86 -4.93 -0.97
C VAL A 59 -7.95 -3.72 -0.87
N GLU A 60 -6.65 -3.90 -1.10
CA GLU A 60 -5.66 -2.83 -1.03
C GLU A 60 -4.74 -2.85 -2.26
N ASP A 61 -4.34 -1.67 -2.72
CA ASP A 61 -3.21 -1.45 -3.61
C ASP A 61 -2.20 -0.51 -2.95
N THR A 62 -0.92 -0.79 -3.15
CA THR A 62 0.18 0.02 -2.63
C THR A 62 1.03 0.48 -3.80
N SER A 63 1.14 1.79 -3.97
CA SER A 63 1.91 2.43 -5.03
C SER A 63 3.12 3.17 -4.47
N LEU A 64 4.23 3.13 -5.21
CA LEU A 64 5.39 4.01 -4.99
C LEU A 64 5.65 4.78 -6.28
N THR A 65 5.54 6.09 -6.22
CA THR A 65 5.67 6.97 -7.39
C THR A 65 6.98 7.75 -7.29
N LEU A 66 7.67 7.96 -8.41
CA LEU A 66 8.86 8.80 -8.50
C LEU A 66 8.53 10.06 -9.29
N GLU A 67 8.83 11.24 -8.74
CA GLU A 67 8.55 12.52 -9.41
C GLU A 67 9.32 12.61 -10.74
N GLY A 68 10.59 12.18 -10.76
CA GLY A 68 11.41 12.13 -11.97
C GLY A 68 10.87 11.23 -13.09
N MET A 69 9.96 10.30 -12.78
CA MET A 69 9.31 9.42 -13.75
C MET A 69 7.84 9.78 -14.02
N ASN A 70 7.42 11.01 -13.70
CA ASN A 70 6.03 11.45 -13.84
C ASN A 70 5.03 10.51 -13.15
N GLY A 71 5.37 9.99 -11.98
CA GLY A 71 4.50 9.15 -11.17
C GLY A 71 4.73 7.63 -11.29
N LEU A 72 5.52 7.16 -12.25
CA LEU A 72 5.91 5.74 -12.32
C LEU A 72 6.94 5.39 -11.21
N PRO A 73 7.04 4.13 -10.76
CA PRO A 73 6.28 2.96 -11.21
C PRO A 73 4.83 2.90 -10.73
N GLY A 74 4.48 3.67 -9.69
CA GLY A 74 3.10 3.73 -9.18
C GLY A 74 2.59 2.37 -8.74
N THR A 75 1.40 2.01 -9.23
CA THR A 75 0.73 0.70 -9.03
C THR A 75 1.56 -0.49 -9.55
N LEU A 76 2.51 -0.24 -10.46
CA LEU A 76 3.36 -1.27 -11.06
C LEU A 76 4.58 -1.62 -10.19
N ILE A 77 4.71 -1.04 -8.99
CA ILE A 77 5.88 -1.19 -8.12
C ILE A 77 6.25 -2.65 -7.84
N LYS A 78 5.27 -3.55 -7.74
CA LYS A 78 5.50 -5.01 -7.54
C LYS A 78 6.31 -5.62 -8.69
N LEU A 79 6.09 -5.20 -9.93
CA LEU A 79 6.86 -5.65 -11.09
C LEU A 79 8.30 -5.13 -11.04
N PHE A 80 8.49 -3.89 -10.62
CA PHE A 80 9.82 -3.28 -10.46
C PHE A 80 10.62 -3.99 -9.35
N LEU A 81 9.99 -4.23 -8.20
CA LEU A 81 10.62 -5.00 -7.11
C LEU A 81 11.02 -6.42 -7.55
N LYS A 82 10.18 -7.09 -8.35
CA LYS A 82 10.46 -8.45 -8.85
C LYS A 82 11.63 -8.49 -9.84
N THR A 83 11.83 -7.43 -10.62
CA THR A 83 12.75 -7.44 -11.78
C THR A 83 14.06 -6.73 -11.48
N ILE A 84 13.98 -5.48 -11.02
CA ILE A 84 15.16 -4.61 -10.82
C ILE A 84 15.52 -4.43 -9.34
N LYS A 85 14.62 -4.84 -8.43
CA LYS A 85 14.76 -4.72 -6.97
C LYS A 85 14.96 -3.28 -6.50
N ASN A 86 15.25 -3.11 -5.22
CA ASN A 86 15.46 -1.79 -4.61
C ASN A 86 16.69 -1.09 -5.18
N GLU A 87 17.76 -1.82 -5.51
CA GLU A 87 18.96 -1.24 -6.13
C GLU A 87 18.65 -0.64 -7.50
N GLY A 88 17.74 -1.25 -8.26
CA GLY A 88 17.27 -0.73 -9.54
C GLY A 88 16.49 0.56 -9.38
N LEU A 89 15.55 0.62 -8.44
CA LEU A 89 14.77 1.83 -8.15
C LEU A 89 15.67 3.00 -7.74
N VAL A 90 16.66 2.75 -6.90
CA VAL A 90 17.65 3.77 -6.49
C VAL A 90 18.47 4.27 -7.68
N LYS A 91 18.91 3.37 -8.57
CA LYS A 91 19.63 3.76 -9.80
C LYS A 91 18.76 4.61 -10.71
N ILE A 92 17.48 4.28 -10.85
CA ILE A 92 16.52 5.05 -11.66
C ILE A 92 16.36 6.46 -11.08
N ALA A 93 16.02 6.60 -9.80
CA ALA A 93 15.86 7.89 -9.14
C ALA A 93 17.11 8.78 -9.30
N LYS A 94 18.30 8.18 -9.10
CA LYS A 94 19.59 8.85 -9.32
C LYS A 94 19.79 9.29 -10.77
N SER A 95 19.39 8.49 -11.75
CA SER A 95 19.56 8.80 -13.18
C SER A 95 18.70 9.98 -13.63
N PHE A 96 17.54 10.19 -13.00
CA PHE A 96 16.71 11.38 -13.23
C PHE A 96 17.17 12.61 -12.44
N GLY A 97 18.12 12.47 -11.50
CA GLY A 97 18.54 13.56 -10.62
C GLY A 97 17.42 14.09 -9.70
N ASN A 98 16.34 13.32 -9.54
CA ASN A 98 15.19 13.65 -8.71
C ASN A 98 14.82 12.43 -7.87
N ASP A 99 15.09 12.52 -6.57
CA ASP A 99 14.86 11.45 -5.60
C ASP A 99 13.49 11.55 -4.93
N LYS A 100 12.68 12.58 -5.20
CA LYS A 100 11.37 12.72 -4.58
C LYS A 100 10.44 11.58 -4.99
N ALA A 101 9.75 11.06 -3.99
CA ALA A 101 8.82 9.95 -4.15
C ALA A 101 7.59 10.11 -3.27
N THR A 102 6.48 9.52 -3.70
CA THR A 102 5.25 9.44 -2.90
C THR A 102 4.83 7.99 -2.75
N ALA A 103 4.69 7.57 -1.50
CA ALA A 103 4.09 6.31 -1.10
C ALA A 103 2.58 6.50 -0.95
N LYS A 104 1.77 5.67 -1.61
CA LYS A 104 0.31 5.75 -1.57
C LYS A 104 -0.30 4.38 -1.30
N VAL A 105 -1.34 4.35 -0.49
CA VAL A 105 -2.23 3.20 -0.32
C VAL A 105 -3.64 3.60 -0.69
N MET A 106 -4.26 2.82 -1.56
CA MET A 106 -5.69 2.90 -1.89
C MET A 106 -6.37 1.65 -1.35
N ILE A 107 -7.41 1.87 -0.54
CA ILE A 107 -8.27 0.82 0.00
C ILE A 107 -9.62 0.86 -0.71
N GLY A 108 -10.09 -0.29 -1.15
CA GLY A 108 -11.48 -0.49 -1.56
C GLY A 108 -12.22 -1.29 -0.51
N TYR A 109 -13.37 -0.78 -0.08
CA TYR A 109 -14.30 -1.46 0.81
C TYR A 109 -15.61 -1.72 0.08
N ALA A 110 -16.10 -2.96 0.13
CA ALA A 110 -17.47 -3.29 -0.25
C ALA A 110 -18.24 -3.76 0.97
N ASP A 111 -19.44 -3.22 1.18
CA ASP A 111 -20.36 -3.76 2.17
C ASP A 111 -21.18 -4.95 1.61
N GLU A 112 -21.99 -5.58 2.47
CA GLU A 112 -22.84 -6.70 2.08
C GLU A 112 -23.91 -6.36 1.03
N LYS A 113 -24.23 -5.07 0.85
CA LYS A 113 -25.17 -4.59 -0.17
C LYS A 113 -24.48 -4.31 -1.51
N GLY A 114 -23.14 -4.40 -1.55
CA GLY A 114 -22.32 -4.14 -2.72
C GLY A 114 -21.94 -2.68 -2.90
N GLU A 115 -22.26 -1.79 -1.96
CA GLU A 115 -21.83 -0.40 -1.99
C GLU A 115 -20.31 -0.32 -1.80
N CYS A 116 -19.63 0.40 -2.71
CA CYS A 116 -18.19 0.52 -2.69
C CYS A 116 -17.73 1.90 -2.19
N LYS A 117 -16.82 1.91 -1.21
CA LYS A 117 -16.16 3.10 -0.70
C LYS A 117 -14.65 2.97 -0.89
N PHE A 118 -13.97 4.11 -1.07
CA PHE A 118 -12.54 4.18 -1.34
C PHE A 118 -11.86 5.08 -0.33
N PHE A 119 -10.72 4.64 0.20
CA PHE A 119 -9.96 5.37 1.21
C PHE A 119 -8.50 5.44 0.81
N GLU A 120 -7.96 6.65 0.77
CA GLU A 120 -6.58 6.90 0.37
C GLU A 120 -5.75 7.39 1.56
N GLY A 121 -4.52 6.88 1.67
CA GLY A 121 -3.47 7.46 2.47
C GLY A 121 -2.23 7.66 1.62
N LEU A 122 -1.51 8.76 1.86
CA LEU A 122 -0.29 9.09 1.14
C LEU A 122 0.75 9.69 2.09
N ILE A 123 2.01 9.45 1.78
CA ILE A 123 3.18 10.03 2.45
C ILE A 123 4.18 10.44 1.37
N GLU A 124 4.63 11.69 1.45
CA GLU A 124 5.73 12.21 0.64
C GLU A 124 7.07 11.85 1.29
N GLY A 125 8.10 11.71 0.46
CA GLY A 125 9.44 11.35 0.91
C GLY A 125 10.44 11.37 -0.23
N ARG A 126 11.52 10.62 -0.06
CA ARG A 126 12.57 10.48 -1.06
C ARG A 126 13.16 9.09 -1.12
N ILE A 127 13.70 8.75 -2.28
CA ILE A 127 14.47 7.53 -2.53
C ILE A 127 15.90 7.73 -2.07
N VAL A 128 16.34 6.88 -1.15
CA VAL A 128 17.70 6.90 -0.59
C VAL A 128 18.41 5.57 -0.83
N LYS A 129 19.71 5.52 -0.53
CA LYS A 129 20.42 4.23 -0.48
C LYS A 129 19.75 3.30 0.55
N PRO A 130 19.70 1.97 0.28
CA PRO A 130 19.09 1.01 1.19
C PRO A 130 19.67 1.10 2.61
N ARG A 131 18.81 1.17 3.62
CA ARG A 131 19.16 1.11 5.05
C ARG A 131 18.04 0.45 5.84
N GLY A 132 18.40 -0.24 6.92
CA GLY A 132 17.48 -0.97 7.78
C GLY A 132 17.22 -2.40 7.30
N ASP A 133 16.69 -3.22 8.20
CA ASP A 133 16.41 -4.64 8.01
C ASP A 133 14.97 -5.04 8.37
N ASN A 134 14.15 -4.06 8.79
CA ASN A 134 12.73 -4.26 9.08
C ASN A 134 11.86 -3.98 7.84
N GLY A 135 10.56 -4.23 7.97
CA GLY A 135 9.59 -3.90 6.93
C GLY A 135 9.66 -4.82 5.71
N PHE A 136 9.14 -4.35 4.58
CA PHE A 136 8.99 -5.16 3.37
C PHE A 136 8.98 -4.32 2.08
N GLY A 137 9.20 -4.99 0.96
CA GLY A 137 9.16 -4.36 -0.35
C GLY A 137 10.24 -3.29 -0.52
N TRP A 138 9.82 -2.04 -0.66
CA TRP A 138 10.69 -0.88 -0.89
C TRP A 138 10.99 -0.06 0.37
N ASP A 139 10.59 -0.53 1.54
CA ASP A 139 10.73 0.19 2.81
C ASP A 139 12.18 0.64 3.11
N GLU A 140 13.19 -0.14 2.71
CA GLU A 140 14.61 0.17 2.94
C GLU A 140 15.15 1.32 2.10
N ILE A 141 14.46 1.72 1.03
CA ILE A 141 14.89 2.81 0.14
C ILE A 141 14.00 4.04 0.23
N PHE A 142 12.92 4.02 1.03
CA PHE A 142 12.02 5.15 1.18
C PHE A 142 12.22 5.84 2.52
N GLU A 143 12.63 7.11 2.47
CA GLU A 143 12.73 7.98 3.63
C GLU A 143 11.58 9.00 3.63
N PRO A 144 10.63 8.90 4.59
CA PRO A 144 9.52 9.83 4.68
C PRO A 144 10.00 11.27 4.91
N GLN A 145 9.26 12.24 4.37
CA GLN A 145 9.57 13.65 4.55
C GLN A 145 9.60 14.03 6.04
N GLY A 146 10.62 14.80 6.43
CA GLY A 146 10.83 15.22 7.82
C GLY A 146 11.46 14.15 8.72
N MET A 147 11.69 12.93 8.21
CA MET A 147 12.36 11.85 8.95
C MET A 147 13.83 11.71 8.54
N LYS A 148 14.61 11.00 9.38
CA LYS A 148 16.00 10.60 9.11
C LYS A 148 16.18 9.08 9.00
N LYS A 149 15.08 8.34 9.12
CA LYS A 149 15.00 6.88 9.06
C LYS A 149 14.25 6.50 7.79
N THR A 150 14.70 5.47 7.09
CA THR A 150 13.86 4.76 6.12
C THR A 150 12.72 4.02 6.84
N PHE A 151 11.70 3.56 6.12
CA PHE A 151 10.70 2.69 6.75
C PHE A 151 11.30 1.39 7.30
N ALA A 152 12.36 0.84 6.70
CA ALA A 152 13.03 -0.36 7.22
C ALA A 152 13.92 -0.11 8.46
N GLU A 153 14.25 1.15 8.74
CA GLU A 153 14.93 1.56 9.98
C GLU A 153 13.93 1.82 11.14
N MET A 154 12.62 1.72 10.86
CA MET A 154 11.55 1.89 11.85
C MET A 154 11.04 0.53 12.34
N THR A 155 10.65 0.45 13.61
CA THR A 155 9.82 -0.67 14.08
C THR A 155 8.44 -0.63 13.44
N THR A 156 7.71 -1.75 13.44
CA THR A 156 6.31 -1.80 12.97
C THR A 156 5.46 -0.73 13.66
N GLU A 157 5.62 -0.57 14.97
CA GLU A 157 4.91 0.44 15.77
C GLU A 157 5.28 1.88 15.39
N GLU A 158 6.56 2.15 15.13
CA GLU A 158 7.02 3.48 14.66
C GLU A 158 6.43 3.79 13.27
N LYS A 159 6.51 2.83 12.34
CA LYS A 159 5.96 2.95 10.99
C LYS A 159 4.45 3.17 11.03
N ASN A 160 3.72 2.40 11.83
CA ASN A 160 2.26 2.49 11.93
C ASN A 160 1.75 3.80 12.53
N LYS A 161 2.60 4.64 13.15
CA LYS A 161 2.18 5.99 13.55
C LYS A 161 2.00 6.92 12.35
N ILE A 162 2.78 6.72 11.29
CA ILE A 162 2.90 7.66 10.18
C ILE A 162 2.56 7.07 8.80
N SER A 163 2.47 5.74 8.66
CA SER A 163 2.41 5.12 7.35
C SER A 163 1.17 5.52 6.55
N MET A 164 1.33 5.57 5.23
CA MET A 164 0.23 5.75 4.28
C MET A 164 -0.87 4.70 4.48
N ARG A 165 -0.50 3.45 4.82
CA ARG A 165 -1.46 2.39 5.13
C ARG A 165 -2.27 2.73 6.36
N LYS A 166 -1.63 3.21 7.43
CA LYS A 166 -2.35 3.66 8.63
C LYS A 166 -3.31 4.81 8.33
N LEU A 167 -2.89 5.80 7.56
CA LEU A 167 -3.77 6.90 7.17
C LEU A 167 -5.01 6.41 6.41
N ALA A 168 -4.84 5.46 5.48
CA ALA A 168 -5.95 4.88 4.72
C ALA A 168 -6.89 4.05 5.60
N PHE A 169 -6.35 3.15 6.43
CA PHE A 169 -7.14 2.30 7.32
C PHE A 169 -7.84 3.07 8.44
N GLN A 170 -7.26 4.17 8.94
CA GLN A 170 -7.95 5.03 9.89
C GLN A 170 -9.18 5.68 9.25
N LYS A 171 -9.06 6.21 8.03
CA LYS A 171 -10.21 6.76 7.29
C LYS A 171 -11.30 5.70 7.04
N LEU A 172 -10.89 4.47 6.70
CA LEU A 172 -11.81 3.35 6.58
C LEU A 172 -12.53 3.10 7.91
N LYS A 173 -11.78 2.97 9.00
CA LYS A 173 -12.30 2.71 10.35
C LYS A 173 -13.34 3.76 10.75
N ASP A 174 -13.00 5.04 10.61
CA ASP A 174 -13.89 6.15 10.95
C ASP A 174 -15.20 6.09 10.13
N ALA A 175 -15.14 5.63 8.87
CA ALA A 175 -16.31 5.55 7.99
C ALA A 175 -17.19 4.30 8.19
N ILE A 176 -16.69 3.26 8.87
CA ILE A 176 -17.45 2.03 9.16
C ILE A 176 -17.87 1.91 10.64
N GLU A 177 -17.25 2.68 11.53
CA GLU A 177 -17.58 2.76 12.97
C GLU A 177 -18.33 4.05 13.34
N GLY A 178 -18.30 5.08 12.50
CA GLY A 178 -19.09 6.31 12.65
C GLY A 178 -20.50 6.19 12.09
#